data_AF-A0A3D1BUH5-F1
#
_entry.id   AF-A0A3D1BUH5-F1
#
_cell.length_a   1.000
_cell.length_b   1.000
_cell.length_c   1.000
_cell.angle_alpha   90.00
_cell.angle_beta   90.00
_cell.angle_gamma   90.00
#
_symmetry.space_group_name_H-M   'P 1'
#
loop_
_entity.id
_entity.type
_entity.pdbx_description
1 polymer ?
#
loop_
_entity_poly.entity_id
_entity_poly.type
_entity_poly.pdbx_seq_one_letter_code
_entity_poly.pdbx_strand_id
1 'polypeptide(L)'
;MERILIAGAGNMGSWLAETLCLDYDVAVYDTDPQKLKYLFNTFRYKNLSEAADFSPDLLLNTTGLKQTIEAYEHILPFISDNNA
;
A
#
# COMPACT_ATOMS: atom_id res chain seq x y z
N MET A 1 13.48 10.13 1.76
CA MET A 1 12.27 10.27 0.93
C MET A 1 11.18 9.56 1.70
N GLU A 2 10.02 10.17 1.90
CA GLU A 2 8.94 9.55 2.70
C GLU A 2 8.31 8.40 1.91
N ARG A 3 7.98 7.32 2.61
CA ARG A 3 7.50 6.05 2.05
C ARG A 3 6.03 5.87 2.33
N ILE A 4 5.23 5.71 1.27
CA ILE A 4 3.78 5.58 1.38
C ILE A 4 3.37 4.18 0.94
N LEU A 5 2.69 3.45 1.82
CA LEU A 5 2.03 2.19 1.47
C LEU A 5 0.55 2.45 1.19
N ILE A 6 0.10 2.09 0.00
CA ILE A 6 -1.30 2.13 -0.40
C ILE A 6 -1.86 0.71 -0.35
N ALA A 7 -2.87 0.50 0.49
CA ALA A 7 -3.58 -0.78 0.58
C ALA A 7 -4.82 -0.76 -0.29
N GLY A 8 -4.79 -1.53 -1.37
CA GLY A 8 -5.79 -1.58 -2.42
C GLY A 8 -5.33 -0.86 -3.69
N ALA A 9 -5.44 -1.55 -4.82
CA ALA A 9 -5.22 -1.03 -6.17
C ALA A 9 -6.54 -0.87 -6.93
N GLY A 10 -7.60 -0.48 -6.22
CA GLY A 10 -8.84 -0.02 -6.84
C GLY A 10 -8.69 1.37 -7.45
N ASN A 11 -9.75 1.93 -8.04
CA ASN A 11 -9.68 3.23 -8.72
C ASN A 11 -9.02 4.34 -7.90
N MET A 12 -9.36 4.46 -6.60
CA MET A 12 -8.77 5.48 -5.72
C MET A 12 -7.31 5.19 -5.39
N GLY A 13 -6.98 3.93 -5.08
CA GLY A 13 -5.61 3.52 -4.74
C GLY A 13 -4.64 3.68 -5.91
N SER A 14 -5.05 3.26 -7.11
CA SER A 14 -4.26 3.45 -8.33
C SER A 14 -4.04 4.92 -8.66
N TRP A 15 -5.09 5.76 -8.52
CA TRP A 15 -4.97 7.20 -8.75
C TRP A 15 -4.01 7.87 -7.76
N LEU A 16 -4.10 7.52 -6.47
CA LEU A 16 -3.14 8.00 -5.46
C LEU A 16 -1.72 7.54 -5.77
N ALA A 17 -1.56 6.30 -6.20
CA ALA A 17 -0.25 5.75 -6.56
C ALA A 17 0.39 6.51 -7.72
N GLU A 18 -0.36 6.76 -8.80
CA GLU A 18 0.12 7.53 -9.95
C GLU A 18 0.42 8.99 -9.62
N THR A 19 -0.35 9.59 -8.69
CA THR A 19 -0.17 10.99 -8.31
C THR A 19 1.05 11.16 -7.41
N LEU A 20 1.25 10.26 -6.45
CA LEU A 20 2.28 10.40 -5.41
C LEU A 20 3.64 9.83 -5.81
N CYS A 21 3.70 8.94 -6.80
CA CYS A 21 4.94 8.25 -7.16
C CYS A 21 6.02 9.14 -7.79
N LEU A 22 5.73 10.42 -8.06
CA LEU A 22 6.71 11.39 -8.55
C LEU A 22 7.52 12.02 -7.41
N ASP A 23 6.90 12.17 -6.24
CA ASP A 23 7.46 12.88 -5.10
C ASP A 23 7.87 11.94 -3.94
N TYR A 24 7.27 10.74 -3.90
CA TYR A 24 7.39 9.78 -2.81
C TYR A 24 7.76 8.39 -3.31
N ASP A 25 8.40 7.60 -2.45
CA ASP A 25 8.52 6.17 -2.66
C ASP A 25 7.16 5.54 -2.34
N VAL A 26 6.47 5.03 -3.37
CA VAL A 26 5.12 4.48 -3.22
C VAL A 26 5.14 2.98 -3.40
N ALA A 27 4.58 2.26 -2.43
CA ALA A 27 4.26 0.85 -2.52
C ALA A 27 2.74 0.66 -2.61
N VAL A 28 2.30 -0.28 -3.44
CA VAL A 28 0.89 -0.66 -3.55
C VAL A 28 0.75 -2.15 -3.25
N TYR A 29 -0.11 -2.45 -2.29
CA TYR A 29 -0.49 -3.81 -1.93
C TYR A 29 -1.91 -4.11 -2.41
N ASP A 30 -2.09 -5.18 -3.18
CA ASP A 30 -3.41 -5.72 -3.51
C ASP A 30 -3.32 -7.25 -3.67
N THR A 31 -4.36 -7.95 -3.24
CA THR A 31 -4.44 -9.42 -3.35
C THR A 31 -4.73 -9.86 -4.79
N ASP A 32 -5.31 -8.97 -5.61
CA ASP A 32 -5.56 -9.19 -7.03
C ASP A 32 -4.38 -8.68 -7.88
N PRO A 33 -3.53 -9.59 -8.43
CA PRO A 33 -2.37 -9.21 -9.21
C PRO A 33 -2.73 -8.53 -10.53
N GLN A 34 -3.98 -8.62 -11.02
CA GLN A 34 -4.39 -7.91 -12.23
C GLN A 34 -4.38 -6.40 -12.02
N LYS A 35 -4.75 -5.94 -10.82
CA LYS A 35 -4.82 -4.51 -10.49
C LYS A 35 -3.44 -3.86 -10.35
N LEU A 36 -2.43 -4.65 -10.04
CA LEU A 36 -1.05 -4.18 -9.90
C LEU A 36 -0.33 -3.98 -11.25
N LYS A 37 -0.91 -4.43 -12.37
CA LYS A 37 -0.21 -4.46 -13.67
C LYS A 37 0.20 -3.08 -14.19
N TYR A 38 -0.62 -2.07 -13.99
CA TYR A 38 -0.51 -0.79 -14.68
C TYR A 38 -0.06 0.37 -13.79
N LEU A 39 0.66 0.07 -12.70
CA LEU A 39 1.21 1.10 -11.82
C LEU A 39 2.65 1.45 -12.23
N PHE A 40 2.91 2.73 -12.42
CA PHE A 40 4.21 3.26 -12.84
C PHE A 40 4.99 3.82 -11.65
N ASN A 41 6.30 3.59 -11.63
CA ASN A 41 7.22 4.06 -10.59
C ASN A 41 6.81 3.70 -9.14
N THR A 42 6.18 2.55 -8.95
CA THR A 42 5.75 2.07 -7.64
C THR A 42 6.21 0.65 -7.37
N PHE A 43 6.47 0.34 -6.10
CA PHE A 43 6.61 -1.04 -5.63
C PHE A 43 5.25 -1.73 -5.62
N ARG A 44 5.22 -3.00 -6.02
CA ARG A 44 3.97 -3.76 -6.20
C ARG A 44 4.05 -5.03 -5.39
N TYR A 45 3.27 -5.10 -4.33
CA TYR A 45 3.31 -6.21 -3.39
C TYR A 45 2.04 -7.02 -3.49
N LYS A 46 2.22 -8.32 -3.72
CA LYS A 46 1.12 -9.29 -3.64
C LYS A 46 0.97 -9.84 -2.22
N ASN A 47 2.07 -9.84 -1.46
CA ASN A 47 2.14 -10.38 -0.11
C ASN A 47 2.59 -9.29 0.86
N LEU A 48 2.01 -9.29 2.06
CA LEU A 48 2.30 -8.29 3.10
C LEU A 48 3.70 -8.42 3.68
N SER A 49 4.34 -9.59 3.58
CA SER A 49 5.74 -9.77 3.98
C SER A 49 6.69 -8.84 3.25
N GLU A 50 6.41 -8.51 1.99
CA GLU A 50 7.22 -7.59 1.18
C GLU A 50 7.05 -6.13 1.65
N ALA A 51 5.92 -5.80 2.28
CA ALA A 51 5.67 -4.48 2.83
C ALA A 51 6.42 -4.22 4.15
N ALA A 52 6.88 -5.28 4.85
CA ALA A 52 7.66 -5.14 6.07
C ALA A 52 9.04 -4.51 5.81
N ASP A 53 9.74 -5.00 4.79
CA ASP A 53 11.03 -4.45 4.37
C ASP A 53 10.91 -3.02 3.84
N PHE A 54 9.74 -2.67 3.31
CA PHE A 54 9.45 -1.33 2.82
C PHE A 54 9.38 -0.30 3.96
N SER A 55 8.95 -0.69 5.16
CA SER A 55 8.87 0.16 6.36
C SER A 55 8.21 1.53 6.07
N PRO A 56 6.91 1.54 5.70
CA PRO A 56 6.22 2.77 5.29
C PRO A 56 6.06 3.77 6.44
N ASP A 57 6.19 5.05 6.14
CA ASP A 57 5.93 6.16 7.07
C ASP A 57 4.43 6.50 7.14
N LEU A 58 3.68 6.20 6.07
CA LEU A 58 2.25 6.45 5.96
C LEU A 58 1.54 5.26 5.30
N LEU A 59 0.44 4.80 5.92
CA LEU A 59 -0.49 3.84 5.33
C LEU A 59 -1.74 4.56 4.83
N LEU A 60 -2.01 4.47 3.53
CA LEU A 60 -3.26 4.87 2.90
C LEU A 60 -4.14 3.64 2.66
N ASN A 61 -5.14 3.44 3.51
CA ASN A 61 -6.11 2.36 3.32
C ASN A 61 -7.17 2.79 2.30
N THR A 62 -7.14 2.18 1.11
CA THR A 62 -8.07 2.46 0.01
C THR A 62 -8.91 1.23 -0.35
N THR A 63 -8.96 0.25 0.56
CA THR A 63 -9.85 -0.90 0.42
C THR A 63 -11.32 -0.49 0.56
N GLY A 64 -12.23 -1.36 0.11
CA GLY A 64 -13.66 -1.08 0.21
C GLY A 64 -14.11 -0.95 1.67
N LEU A 65 -15.12 -0.11 1.92
CA LEU A 65 -15.63 0.17 3.27
C LEU A 65 -15.93 -1.09 4.10
N LYS A 66 -16.42 -2.16 3.47
CA LYS A 66 -16.73 -3.42 4.14
C LYS A 66 -15.49 -4.15 4.67
N GLN A 67 -14.35 -3.95 4.03
CA GLN A 67 -13.09 -4.68 4.27
C GLN A 67 -12.06 -3.81 4.98
N THR A 68 -12.36 -2.53 5.23
CA THR A 68 -11.37 -1.55 5.70
C THR A 68 -10.72 -1.95 7.03
N ILE A 69 -11.50 -2.50 7.97
CA ILE A 69 -11.01 -2.92 9.28
C ILE A 69 -10.13 -4.16 9.14
N GLU A 70 -10.64 -5.20 8.46
CA GLU A 70 -9.92 -6.45 8.22
C GLU A 70 -8.59 -6.21 7.48
N ALA A 71 -8.60 -5.37 6.44
CA ALA A 71 -7.39 -5.02 5.71
C ALA A 71 -6.37 -4.31 6.60
N TYR A 72 -6.83 -3.38 7.45
CA TYR A 72 -5.97 -2.68 8.38
C TYR A 72 -5.35 -3.64 9.41
N GLU A 73 -6.16 -4.50 10.03
CA GLU A 73 -5.69 -5.50 11.01
C GLU A 73 -4.68 -6.48 10.41
N HIS A 74 -4.85 -6.86 9.14
CA HIS A 74 -3.88 -7.70 8.45
C HIS A 74 -2.57 -6.99 8.12
N ILE A 75 -2.61 -5.70 7.78
CA ILE A 75 -1.41 -4.93 7.42
C ILE A 75 -0.62 -4.52 8.66
N LEU A 76 -1.32 -4.17 9.75
CA LEU A 76 -0.74 -3.58 10.95
C LEU A 76 0.53 -4.32 11.42
N PRO A 77 0.54 -5.66 11.59
CA PRO A 77 1.72 -6.39 12.07
C PRO A 77 2.98 -6.26 11.22
N PHE A 78 2.84 -5.89 9.94
CA PHE A 78 3.96 -5.76 9.00
C PHE A 78 4.52 -4.34 8.95
N ILE A 79 3.78 -3.35 9.46
CA ILE A 79 4.19 -1.94 9.42
C ILE A 79 4.40 -1.36 10.82
N SER A 80 3.88 -2.01 11.86
CA SER A 80 4.01 -1.59 13.24
C SER A 80 5.26 -2.19 13.89
N ASP A 81 6.42 -1.65 13.56
CA ASP A 81 7.62 -1.73 14.43
C ASP A 81 7.88 -0.41 15.18
N ASN A 82 7.00 0.60 15.03
CA ASN A 82 7.04 1.83 15.82
C ASN A 82 6.31 1.66 17.16
N ASN A 83 6.97 0.96 18.10
CA ASN A 83 6.83 1.28 19.52
C ASN A 83 7.74 2.48 19.84
N ALA A 84 7.20 3.70 19.78
CA ALA A 84 7.65 4.87 20.56
C ALA A 84 6.61 5.99 20.49
#